data_AF-A0A6J5GWS8-F1
#
_entry.id   AF-A0A6J5GWS8-F1
#
_cell.length_a   1.000
_cell.length_b   1.000
_cell.length_c   1.000
_cell.angle_alpha   90.00
_cell.angle_beta   90.00
_cell.angle_gamma   90.00
#
_symmetry.space_group_name_H-M   'P 1'
#
loop_
_entity.id
_entity.type
_entity.pdbx_description
1 polymer ?
#
loop_
_entity_poly.entity_id
_entity_poly.type
_entity_poly.pdbx_seq_one_letter_code
_entity_poly.pdbx_strand_id
1 'polypeptide(L)'
;MKRAQPDRDDARVAMQPEHARLLADLYILSSAAAQLGGYGLEVPNSQWRALVQQTQAARTAVGTNEGTGANDGRAALGQLITMCEEIIKLYTTGERCAPAIWREVERLGRDAYAYVSAGVTCRREPLSD
;
A
#
# COMPACT_ATOMS: atom_id res chain seq x y z
N MET A 1 41.88 0.71 -13.35
CA MET A 1 41.15 0.65 -12.06
C MET A 1 39.69 0.99 -12.30
N LYS A 2 38.79 -0.01 -12.38
CA LYS A 2 37.35 0.22 -12.48
C LYS A 2 36.82 0.49 -11.07
N ARG A 3 36.25 1.69 -10.84
CA ARG A 3 35.48 1.97 -9.62
C ARG A 3 34.20 1.14 -9.71
N ALA A 4 34.06 0.14 -8.85
CA ALA A 4 32.78 -0.51 -8.62
C ALA A 4 31.80 0.58 -8.13
N GLN A 5 30.72 0.80 -8.88
CA GLN A 5 29.60 1.57 -8.39
C GLN A 5 29.07 0.87 -7.13
N PRO A 6 28.83 1.58 -6.02
CA PRO A 6 28.10 0.99 -4.92
C PRO A 6 26.71 0.62 -5.43
N ASP A 7 26.38 -0.64 -5.24
CA ASP A 7 25.15 -1.27 -5.64
C ASP A 7 23.97 -0.45 -5.09
N ARG A 8 23.17 0.13 -5.99
CA ARG A 8 21.96 0.87 -5.59
C ARG A 8 20.85 -0.08 -5.11
N ASP A 9 21.03 -1.39 -5.22
CA ASP A 9 20.05 -2.37 -4.73
C ASP A 9 20.08 -2.57 -3.21
N ASP A 10 21.18 -2.27 -2.52
CA ASP A 10 21.33 -2.51 -1.06
C ASP A 10 20.70 -1.42 -0.17
N ALA A 11 20.25 -0.30 -0.75
CA ALA A 11 19.68 0.81 0.01
C ALA A 11 18.15 0.92 -0.09
N ARG A 12 17.44 -0.14 -0.50
CA ARG A 12 16.02 -0.26 -0.16
C ARG A 12 15.92 -0.51 1.33
N VAL A 13 15.93 0.58 2.10
CA VAL A 13 15.65 0.56 3.55
C VAL A 13 14.47 -0.38 3.76
N ALA A 14 14.63 -1.43 4.55
CA ALA A 14 13.55 -2.36 4.78
C ALA A 14 12.36 -1.60 5.38
N MET A 15 11.17 -1.77 4.79
CA MET A 15 9.96 -1.18 5.36
C MET A 15 9.77 -1.70 6.78
N GLN A 16 9.44 -0.81 7.71
CA GLN A 16 9.14 -1.19 9.09
C GLN A 16 8.04 -2.28 9.10
N PRO A 17 8.17 -3.35 9.91
CA PRO A 17 7.24 -4.49 9.89
C PRO A 17 5.77 -4.09 10.08
N GLU A 18 5.51 -3.08 10.92
CA GLU A 18 4.18 -2.52 11.13
C GLU A 18 3.62 -1.86 9.87
N HIS A 19 4.40 -1.02 9.19
CA HIS A 19 4.00 -0.40 7.92
C HIS A 19 3.78 -1.46 6.83
N ALA A 20 4.60 -2.51 6.80
CA ALA A 20 4.45 -3.62 5.86
C ALA A 20 3.14 -4.39 6.09
N ARG A 21 2.77 -4.61 7.37
CA ARG A 21 1.50 -5.24 7.73
C ARG A 21 0.31 -4.36 7.35
N LEU A 22 0.35 -3.07 7.71
CA LEU A 22 -0.70 -2.12 7.38
C LEU A 22 -0.92 -2.00 5.87
N LEU A 23 0.19 -1.99 5.11
CA LEU A 23 0.15 -1.95 3.66
C LEU A 23 -0.46 -3.22 3.06
N ALA A 24 -0.06 -4.40 3.55
CA ALA A 24 -0.63 -5.67 3.09
C ALA A 24 -2.14 -5.75 3.36
N ASP A 25 -2.57 -5.37 4.55
CA ASP A 25 -3.99 -5.37 4.93
C ASP A 25 -4.79 -4.35 4.08
N LEU A 26 -4.23 -3.14 3.86
CA LEU A 26 -4.86 -2.14 3.00
C LEU A 26 -4.93 -2.58 1.54
N TYR A 27 -3.88 -3.22 1.02
CA TYR A 27 -3.85 -3.81 -0.32
C TYR A 27 -4.95 -4.85 -0.52
N ILE A 28 -5.11 -5.78 0.44
CA ILE A 28 -6.13 -6.83 0.37
C ILE A 28 -7.53 -6.22 0.32
N LEU A 29 -7.84 -5.29 1.23
CA LEU A 29 -9.16 -4.67 1.33
C LEU A 29 -9.48 -3.80 0.12
N SER A 30 -8.53 -2.97 -0.31
CA SER A 30 -8.69 -2.10 -1.47
C SER A 30 -8.82 -2.88 -2.77
N SER A 31 -8.10 -4.00 -2.93
CA SER A 31 -8.21 -4.86 -4.11
C SER A 31 -9.55 -5.60 -4.16
N ALA A 32 -10.05 -6.10 -3.03
CA ALA A 32 -11.37 -6.73 -2.96
C ALA A 32 -12.48 -5.75 -3.36
N ALA A 33 -12.41 -4.51 -2.86
CA ALA A 33 -13.34 -3.45 -3.24
C ALA A 33 -13.18 -3.05 -4.72
N ALA A 34 -11.95 -2.94 -5.22
CA ALA A 34 -11.66 -2.59 -6.61
C ALA A 34 -12.11 -3.63 -7.62
N GLN A 35 -12.06 -4.92 -7.28
CA GLN A 35 -12.61 -5.98 -8.12
C GLN A 35 -14.11 -5.78 -8.33
N LEU A 36 -14.86 -5.54 -7.25
CA LEU A 36 -16.30 -5.30 -7.36
C LEU A 36 -16.60 -3.97 -8.08
N GLY A 37 -16.03 -2.87 -7.60
CA GLY A 37 -16.27 -1.53 -8.14
C GLY A 37 -15.80 -1.37 -9.59
N GLY A 38 -14.70 -2.03 -9.98
CA GLY A 38 -14.16 -2.01 -11.34
C GLY A 38 -15.07 -2.68 -12.37
N TYR A 39 -15.87 -3.66 -11.95
CA TYR A 39 -16.92 -4.29 -12.76
C TYR A 39 -18.29 -3.62 -12.59
N GLY A 40 -18.39 -2.52 -11.83
CA GLY A 40 -19.64 -1.83 -11.55
C GLY A 40 -20.58 -2.59 -10.61
N LEU A 41 -20.05 -3.58 -9.89
CA LEU A 41 -20.77 -4.31 -8.84
C LEU A 41 -20.77 -3.51 -7.54
N GLU A 42 -21.79 -3.76 -6.71
CA GLU A 42 -21.89 -3.14 -5.39
C GLU A 42 -20.82 -3.70 -4.45
N VAL A 43 -20.09 -2.80 -3.80
CA VAL A 43 -19.15 -3.14 -2.72
C VAL A 43 -19.94 -3.24 -1.41
N PRO A 44 -19.92 -4.39 -0.70
CA PRO A 44 -20.68 -4.57 0.53
C PRO A 44 -20.30 -3.55 1.62
N ASN A 45 -21.30 -3.12 2.39
CA ASN A 45 -21.10 -2.19 3.53
C ASN A 45 -20.07 -2.70 4.56
N SER A 46 -19.89 -4.00 4.72
CA SER A 46 -18.82 -4.57 5.57
C SER A 46 -17.42 -4.30 5.01
N GLN A 47 -17.24 -4.39 3.69
CA GLN A 47 -15.96 -4.07 3.04
C GLN A 47 -15.68 -2.57 3.10
N TRP A 48 -16.70 -1.72 2.91
CA TRP A 48 -16.54 -0.27 3.10
C TRP A 48 -16.10 0.08 4.52
N ARG A 49 -16.74 -0.49 5.55
CA ARG A 49 -16.34 -0.26 6.94
C ARG A 49 -14.91 -0.71 7.22
N ALA A 50 -14.52 -1.89 6.74
CA ALA A 50 -13.16 -2.40 6.89
C ALA A 50 -12.14 -1.50 6.18
N LEU A 51 -12.44 -1.05 4.96
CA LEU A 51 -11.57 -0.16 4.18
C LEU A 51 -11.40 1.20 4.90
N VAL A 52 -12.48 1.77 5.45
CA VAL A 52 -12.43 3.01 6.24
C VAL A 52 -11.54 2.84 7.47
N GLN A 53 -11.76 1.80 8.27
CA GLN A 53 -10.99 1.54 9.48
C GLN A 53 -9.50 1.35 9.17
N GLN A 54 -9.19 0.54 8.16
CA GLN A 54 -7.81 0.24 7.80
C GLN A 54 -7.09 1.46 7.21
N THR A 55 -7.78 2.26 6.38
CA THR A 55 -7.22 3.49 5.81
C THR A 55 -6.87 4.49 6.90
N GLN A 56 -7.74 4.66 7.90
CA GLN A 56 -7.48 5.51 9.05
C GLN A 56 -6.30 5.02 9.89
N ALA A 57 -6.25 3.72 10.21
CA ALA A 57 -5.14 3.12 10.95
C ALA A 57 -3.79 3.31 10.23
N ALA A 58 -3.77 3.06 8.92
CA ALA A 58 -2.59 3.26 8.10
C ALA A 58 -2.17 4.74 8.03
N ARG A 59 -3.13 5.67 7.93
CA ARG A 59 -2.86 7.12 7.94
C ARG A 59 -2.23 7.58 9.25
N THR A 60 -2.77 7.12 10.39
CA THR A 60 -2.23 7.43 11.71
C THR A 60 -0.80 6.93 11.84
N ALA A 61 -0.53 5.67 11.50
CA ALA A 61 0.82 5.11 11.59
C ALA A 61 1.85 5.84 10.72
N VAL A 62 1.46 6.23 9.49
CA VAL A 62 2.33 7.00 8.59
C VAL A 62 2.55 8.44 9.08
N GLY A 63 1.54 9.07 9.68
CA GLY A 63 1.60 10.44 10.21
C GLY A 63 2.36 10.57 11.53
N THR A 64 2.33 9.54 12.39
CA THR A 64 3.06 9.56 13.68
C THR A 64 4.57 9.37 13.52
N ASN A 65 5.03 8.74 12.44
CA ASN A 65 6.43 8.39 12.22
C ASN A 65 7.20 9.43 11.37
N GLU A 66 7.12 10.73 11.63
CA GLU A 66 7.85 11.79 10.87
C GLU A 66 9.40 11.73 10.94
N GLY A 67 9.97 10.73 11.60
CA GLY A 67 11.42 10.52 11.71
C GLY A 67 12.04 9.76 10.53
N THR A 68 12.87 10.48 9.76
CA THR A 68 14.08 10.02 9.05
C THR A 68 13.92 9.05 7.86
N GLY A 69 13.82 9.63 6.66
CA GLY A 69 14.10 8.95 5.39
C GLY A 69 12.85 8.57 4.59
N ALA A 70 12.65 9.22 3.43
CA ALA A 70 11.68 8.76 2.44
C ALA A 70 12.15 7.42 1.87
N ASN A 71 11.56 6.34 2.38
CA ASN A 71 11.66 5.02 1.77
C ASN A 71 10.55 4.90 0.72
N ASP A 72 10.88 4.41 -0.48
CA ASP A 72 9.95 4.20 -1.59
C ASP A 72 8.69 3.45 -1.16
N GLY A 73 8.80 2.49 -0.25
CA GLY A 73 7.65 1.78 0.30
C GLY A 73 6.72 2.67 1.13
N ARG A 74 7.26 3.61 1.92
CA ARG A 74 6.44 4.57 2.69
C ARG A 74 5.72 5.55 1.76
N ALA A 75 6.40 5.99 0.69
CA ALA A 75 5.78 6.82 -0.34
C ALA A 75 4.65 6.08 -1.05
N ALA A 76 4.85 4.80 -1.42
CA ALA A 76 3.83 3.95 -2.03
C ALA A 76 2.63 3.71 -1.09
N LEU A 77 2.88 3.44 0.20
CA LEU A 77 1.81 3.35 1.20
C LEU A 77 1.04 4.67 1.32
N GLY A 78 1.73 5.81 1.34
CA GLY A 78 1.10 7.13 1.34
C GLY A 78 0.19 7.36 0.14
N GLN A 79 0.64 7.00 -1.06
CA GLN A 79 -0.17 7.09 -2.29
C GLN A 79 -1.41 6.18 -2.23
N LEU A 80 -1.26 4.94 -1.77
CA LEU A 80 -2.38 4.02 -1.64
C LEU A 80 -3.41 4.53 -0.62
N ILE A 81 -2.97 5.08 0.53
CA ILE A 81 -3.84 5.69 1.53
C ILE A 81 -4.64 6.83 0.90
N THR A 82 -3.99 7.76 0.21
CA THR A 82 -4.68 8.91 -0.42
C THR A 82 -5.74 8.47 -1.42
N MET A 83 -5.47 7.45 -2.23
CA MET A 83 -6.47 6.92 -3.16
C MET A 83 -7.63 6.21 -2.45
N CYS A 84 -7.35 5.48 -1.36
CA CYS A 84 -8.42 4.89 -0.54
C CYS A 84 -9.29 5.98 0.11
N GLU A 85 -8.69 7.06 0.61
CA GLU A 85 -9.40 8.22 1.15
C GLU A 85 -10.31 8.88 0.10
N GLU A 86 -9.85 9.00 -1.15
CA GLU A 86 -10.65 9.53 -2.25
C GLU A 86 -11.87 8.65 -2.57
N ILE A 87 -11.66 7.34 -2.69
CA ILE A 87 -12.75 6.40 -2.96
C ILE A 87 -13.76 6.38 -1.80
N ILE A 88 -13.28 6.39 -0.56
CA ILE A 88 -14.13 6.47 0.64
C ILE A 88 -14.94 7.78 0.62
N LYS A 89 -14.32 8.91 0.28
CA LYS A 89 -15.00 10.20 0.18
C LYS A 89 -16.16 10.12 -0.81
N LEU A 90 -15.90 9.64 -2.03
CA LEU A 90 -16.92 9.47 -3.07
C LEU A 90 -18.08 8.59 -2.58
N TYR A 91 -17.76 7.48 -1.91
CA TYR A 91 -18.77 6.63 -1.29
C TYR A 91 -19.61 7.38 -0.25
N THR A 92 -18.99 8.13 0.66
CA THR A 92 -19.71 8.87 1.71
C THR A 92 -20.55 10.04 1.18
N THR A 93 -20.18 10.62 0.03
CA THR A 93 -20.96 11.67 -0.63
C THR A 93 -22.03 11.13 -1.58
N GLY A 94 -22.12 9.79 -1.73
CA GLY A 94 -23.04 9.15 -2.67
C GLY A 94 -22.63 9.34 -4.14
N GLU A 95 -21.40 9.78 -4.39
CA GLU A 95 -20.86 9.95 -5.73
C GLU A 95 -20.35 8.63 -6.31
N ARG A 96 -20.50 8.48 -7.62
CA ARG A 96 -20.07 7.26 -8.31
C ARG A 96 -18.56 7.30 -8.52
N CYS A 97 -17.85 6.32 -7.96
CA CYS A 97 -16.44 6.12 -8.25
C CYS A 97 -16.26 5.57 -9.68
N ALA A 98 -15.46 6.26 -10.50
CA ALA A 98 -15.21 5.85 -11.88
C ALA A 98 -14.40 4.55 -11.94
N PRO A 99 -14.67 3.63 -12.90
CA PRO A 99 -13.90 2.39 -13.05
C PRO A 99 -12.38 2.59 -13.19
N ALA A 100 -11.93 3.72 -13.72
CA ALA A 100 -10.52 4.06 -13.82
C ALA A 100 -9.85 4.23 -12.45
N ILE A 101 -10.56 4.81 -11.47
CA ILE A 101 -10.05 5.02 -10.11
C ILE A 101 -9.88 3.67 -9.39
N TRP A 102 -10.82 2.75 -9.58
CA TRP A 102 -10.70 1.38 -9.05
C TRP A 102 -9.48 0.64 -9.59
N ARG A 103 -9.24 0.73 -10.91
CA ARG A 103 -8.06 0.13 -11.54
C ARG A 103 -6.76 0.74 -11.04
N GLU A 104 -6.77 2.06 -10.79
CA GLU A 104 -5.60 2.75 -10.27
C GLU A 104 -5.28 2.34 -8.83
N VAL A 105 -6.30 2.15 -7.98
CA VAL A 105 -6.12 1.58 -6.64
C VAL A 105 -5.53 0.19 -6.68
N GLU A 106 -6.01 -0.66 -7.59
CA GLU A 106 -5.46 -2.01 -7.75
C GLU A 106 -4.00 -1.98 -8.23
N ARG A 107 -3.66 -1.07 -9.15
CA ARG A 107 -2.29 -0.87 -9.64
C ARG A 107 -1.36 -0.39 -8.51
N LEU A 108 -1.73 0.68 -7.80
CA LEU A 108 -0.95 1.21 -6.69
C LEU A 108 -0.82 0.22 -5.55
N GLY A 109 -1.88 -0.54 -5.27
CA GLY A 109 -1.86 -1.61 -4.28
C GLY A 109 -0.83 -2.69 -4.62
N ARG A 110 -0.79 -3.16 -5.88
CA ARG A 110 0.22 -4.11 -6.37
C ARG A 110 1.63 -3.54 -6.27
N ASP A 111 1.83 -2.31 -6.74
CA ASP A 111 3.14 -1.65 -6.73
C ASP A 111 3.65 -1.47 -5.30
N ALA A 112 2.76 -1.11 -4.38
CA ALA A 112 3.10 -0.98 -2.97
C ALA A 112 3.38 -2.35 -2.33
N TYR A 113 2.58 -3.37 -2.61
CA TYR A 113 2.80 -4.74 -2.09
C TYR A 113 4.14 -5.34 -2.53
N ALA A 114 4.68 -4.95 -3.69
CA ALA A 114 6.01 -5.36 -4.12
C ALA A 114 7.09 -5.01 -3.08
N TYR A 115 6.99 -3.87 -2.39
CA TYR A 115 7.92 -3.47 -1.32
C TYR A 115 7.79 -4.34 -0.06
N VAL A 116 6.59 -4.87 0.23
CA VAL A 116 6.38 -5.83 1.32
C VAL A 116 7.05 -7.17 0.97
N SER A 117 6.83 -7.66 -0.25
CA SER A 117 7.41 -8.93 -0.71
C SER A 117 8.95 -8.89 -0.81
N ALA A 118 9.51 -7.75 -1.24
CA ALA A 118 10.96 -7.56 -1.33
C ALA A 118 11.65 -7.56 0.04
N GLY A 119 11.01 -6.97 1.06
CA GLY A 119 11.52 -7.00 2.45
C GLY A 119 11.50 -8.39 3.08
N VAL A 120 10.59 -9.27 2.66
CA VAL A 120 10.55 -10.69 3.10
C VAL A 120 11.70 -11.49 2.48
N THR A 121 12.06 -11.21 1.21
CA THR A 121 13.18 -11.89 0.54
C THR A 121 14.55 -11.51 1.10
N CYS A 122 14.76 -10.25 1.52
CA CYS A 122 16.04 -9.83 2.12
C CYS A 122 16.26 -10.34 3.56
N ARG A 123 15.23 -10.92 4.20
CA ARG A 123 15.31 -11.50 5.55
C ARG A 123 15.49 -13.02 5.54
N ARG A 124 15.78 -13.64 4.39
CA ARG A 124 16.25 -15.04 4.36
C ARG A 124 17.68 -15.06 4.90
N GLU A 125 17.84 -15.71 6.06
CA GLU A 125 19.12 -15.98 6.70
C GLU A 125 20.17 -16.46 5.68
N PRO A 126 21.45 -16.07 5.84
CA PRO A 126 22.52 -16.73 5.11
C PRO A 126 22.49 -18.20 5.52
N LEU A 127 22.28 -19.09 4.55
CA LEU A 127 22.59 -20.50 4.70
C LEU A 127 24.09 -20.58 4.98
N SER A 128 24.45 -20.77 6.25
CA SER A 128 25.79 -21.16 6.65
C SER A 128 26.04 -22.57 6.12
N ASP A 129 27.03 -22.71 5.23
CA ASP A 129 27.75 -23.96 4.96
C ASP A 129 28.58 -24.39 6.18
#